data_AF-A0A357XZG3-F1
#
_entry.id   AF-A0A357XZG3-F1
#
_cell.length_a   1.000
_cell.length_b   1.000
_cell.length_c   1.000
_cell.angle_alpha   90.00
_cell.angle_beta   90.00
_cell.angle_gamma   90.00
#
_symmetry.space_group_name_H-M   'P 1'
#
loop_
_entity.id
_entity.type
_entity.pdbx_description
1 polymer ?
#
loop_
_entity_poly.entity_id
_entity_poly.type
_entity_poly.pdbx_seq_one_letter_code
_entity_poly.pdbx_strand_id
1 'polypeptide(L)' 'TTYAVVHNLNTTNIASVQIFDTTGGTKNPVGLAWEPTDANTITLKPDLVLPATMTLLVVVTA' A
#
# COMPACT_ATOMS: atom_id res chain seq x y z
N THR A 1 -9.95 -6.89 -6.19
CA THR A 1 -8.59 -7.47 -6.28
C THR A 1 -7.81 -7.03 -5.07
N THR A 2 -7.15 -7.93 -4.36
CA THR A 2 -6.29 -7.60 -3.21
C THR A 2 -4.83 -7.56 -3.66
N TYR A 3 -4.05 -6.62 -3.12
CA TYR A 3 -2.62 -6.51 -3.43
C TYR A 3 -1.81 -6.74 -2.16
N ALA A 4 -0.83 -7.65 -2.20
CA ALA A 4 0.08 -7.88 -1.09
C ALA A 4 1.32 -6.97 -1.24
N VAL A 5 1.70 -6.28 -0.17
CA VAL A 5 2.91 -5.46 -0.12
C VAL A 5 3.81 -5.98 0.98
N VAL A 6 5.03 -6.36 0.61
CA VAL A 6 6.05 -6.80 1.55
C VAL A 6 6.90 -5.60 1.98
N HIS A 7 7.06 -5.40 3.29
CA HIS A 7 7.88 -4.37 3.92
C HIS A 7 8.93 -5.01 4.85
N ASN A 8 9.96 -4.24 5.21
CA ASN A 8 11.11 -4.72 5.99
C ASN A 8 11.17 -4.14 7.42
N LEU A 9 10.07 -3.59 7.93
CA LEU A 9 10.03 -2.91 9.23
C LEU A 9 10.24 -3.84 10.44
N ASN A 10 10.30 -5.16 10.24
CA ASN A 10 10.51 -6.18 11.28
C ASN A 10 9.67 -5.94 12.54
N THR A 11 8.38 -5.66 12.35
CA THR A 11 7.44 -5.29 13.41
C THR A 11 6.01 -5.58 12.97
N THR A 12 5.21 -6.09 13.90
CA THR A 12 3.77 -6.31 13.69
C THR A 12 2.94 -5.06 13.99
N ASN A 13 3.54 -4.01 14.57
CA ASN A 13 2.84 -2.78 14.91
C ASN A 13 3.05 -1.76 13.80
N ILE A 14 2.11 -1.72 12.85
CA ILE A 14 2.13 -0.76 11.74
C ILE A 14 1.30 0.45 12.17
N ALA A 15 1.96 1.59 12.33
CA ALA A 15 1.31 2.84 12.69
C ALA A 15 0.50 3.43 11.53
N SER A 16 1.01 3.35 10.29
CA SER A 16 0.30 3.88 9.12
C SER A 16 0.78 3.27 7.80
N VAL A 17 -0.11 3.30 6.80
CA VAL A 17 0.21 3.02 5.39
C VAL A 17 -0.32 4.16 4.54
N GLN A 18 0.54 4.74 3.71
CA GLN A 18 0.19 5.76 2.73
C GLN A 18 0.51 5.26 1.34
N ILE A 19 -0.40 5.48 0.40
CA ILE A 19 -0.30 4.96 -0.97
C ILE A 19 -0.45 6.13 -1.91
N PHE A 20 0.43 6.19 -2.91
CA PHE A 20 0.42 7.26 -3.91
C PHE A 20 0.48 6.65 -5.32
N ASP A 21 -0.34 7.15 -6.23
CA ASP A 21 -0.16 6.96 -7.67
C ASP A 21 1.00 7.83 -8.14
N THR A 22 1.93 7.24 -8.90
CA THR A 22 3.09 7.92 -9.50
C THR A 22 3.16 7.80 -11.02
N THR A 23 2.10 7.30 -11.67
CA THR A 23 2.06 7.05 -13.12
C THR A 23 2.35 8.29 -13.97
N GLY A 24 2.09 9.49 -13.44
CA GLY A 24 2.40 10.78 -14.08
C GLY A 24 3.61 11.52 -13.50
N GLY A 25 4.45 10.87 -12.70
CA GLY A 25 5.60 11.49 -12.03
C GLY A 25 5.27 12.37 -10.82
N THR A 26 3.99 12.61 -10.55
CA THR A 26 3.49 13.27 -9.33
C THR A 26 2.95 12.24 -8.35
N LYS A 27 3.11 12.49 -7.04
CA LYS A 27 2.55 11.61 -5.99
C LYS A 27 1.11 12.04 -5.69
N ASN A 28 0.15 11.34 -6.27
CA ASN A 28 -1.27 11.58 -6.00
C ASN A 28 -1.75 10.59 -4.92
N PRO A 29 -2.24 11.05 -3.75
CA PRO A 29 -2.65 10.15 -2.68
C PRO A 29 -3.83 9.27 -3.11
N VAL A 30 -3.73 7.98 -2.82
CA VAL A 30 -4.75 6.97 -3.08
C VAL A 30 -5.24 6.47 -1.72
N GLY A 31 -6.51 6.74 -1.41
CA GLY A 31 -7.14 6.19 -0.21
C GLY A 31 -7.51 4.73 -0.44
N LEU A 32 -6.65 3.80 -0.02
CA LEU A 32 -6.97 2.37 0.02
C LEU A 32 -7.02 1.91 1.46
N ALA A 33 -8.01 1.06 1.77
CA ALA A 33 -7.99 0.32 3.02
C ALA A 33 -6.81 -0.67 3.02
N TRP A 34 -6.27 -0.93 4.19
CA TRP A 34 -5.19 -1.88 4.37
C TRP A 34 -5.36 -2.61 5.69
N GLU A 35 -4.79 -3.81 5.76
CA GLU A 35 -4.68 -4.57 7.00
C GLU A 35 -3.34 -5.31 7.05
N PRO A 36 -2.72 -5.42 8.24
CA PRO A 36 -1.58 -6.29 8.42
C PRO A 36 -2.00 -7.74 8.18
N THR A 37 -1.20 -8.47 7.41
CA THR A 37 -1.41 -9.91 7.16
C THR A 37 -0.42 -10.74 7.98
N ASP A 38 0.82 -10.28 8.07
CA ASP A 38 1.85 -10.81 8.97
C ASP A 38 2.83 -9.68 9.37
N ALA A 39 3.96 -10.03 10.01
CA ALA A 39 4.94 -9.04 10.49
C ALA A 39 5.62 -8.20 9.38
N ASN A 40 5.65 -8.71 8.15
CA ASN A 40 6.34 -8.10 7.02
C ASN A 40 5.42 -7.88 5.81
N THR A 41 4.14 -8.23 5.90
CA THR A 41 3.20 -8.17 4.79
C THR A 41 1.94 -7.43 5.20
N ILE A 42 1.54 -6.47 4.37
CA ILE A 42 0.20 -5.87 4.41
C ILE A 42 -0.61 -6.28 3.19
N THR A 43 -1.91 -6.39 3.37
CA THR A 43 -2.86 -6.54 2.26
C THR A 43 -3.56 -5.20 2.03
N LEU A 44 -3.47 -4.70 0.80
CA LEU A 44 -4.23 -3.56 0.32
C LEU A 44 -5.58 -4.04 -0.22
N LYS A 45 -6.64 -3.42 0.27
CA LYS A 45 -8.04 -3.65 -0.09
C LYS A 45 -8.57 -2.39 -0.79
N PRO A 46 -8.38 -2.29 -2.10
CA PRO A 46 -8.93 -1.19 -2.84
C PRO A 46 -10.43 -1.41 -3.07
N ASP A 47 -11.22 -0.38 -2.76
CA ASP A 47 -12.66 -0.37 -3.06
C ASP A 47 -12.93 -0.32 -4.58
N LEU A 48 -11.90 0.01 -5.36
CA LEU A 48 -11.92 0.13 -6.81
C LEU A 48 -10.83 -0.74 -7.44
N VAL A 49 -11.06 -1.25 -8.65
CA VAL A 49 -10.03 -1.95 -9.39
C VAL A 49 -8.97 -0.94 -9.84
N LEU A 50 -7.72 -1.13 -9.41
CA LEU A 50 -6.62 -0.28 -9.87
C LEU A 50 -6.22 -0.66 -11.31
N PRO A 51 -5.96 0.32 -12.19
CA PRO A 51 -5.50 0.04 -13.55
C PRO A 51 -4.19 -0.76 -13.54
N ALA A 52 -4.03 -1.71 -14.46
CA ALA A 52 -2.82 -2.53 -14.55
C ALA A 52 -1.55 -1.71 -14.87
N THR A 53 -1.71 -0.52 -15.45
CA THR A 53 -0.61 0.40 -15.77
C THR A 53 -0.27 1.36 -14.63
N MET A 54 -0.98 1.28 -13.50
CA MET A 54 -0.79 2.19 -12.38
C MET A 54 0.50 1.84 -11.62
N THR A 55 1.36 2.84 -11.41
CA THR A 55 2.53 2.71 -10.55
C THR A 55 2.21 3.24 -9.16
N LEU A 56 2.43 2.41 -8.13
CA LEU A 56 2.14 2.77 -6.75
C LEU A 56 3.43 2.92 -5.95
N LEU A 57 3.52 4.01 -5.21
CA LEU A 57 4.44 4.14 -4.09
C LEU A 57 3.67 3.83 -2.80
N VAL A 58 4.13 2.81 -2.07
CA VAL A 58 3.58 2.44 -0.77
C VAL A 58 4.59 2.79 0.31
N VAL A 59 4.18 3.63 1.25
CA VAL A 59 4.98 4.02 2.41
C VAL A 59 4.34 3.38 3.64
N VAL A 60 5.10 2.52 4.31
CA VAL A 60 4.67 1.85 5.54
C VAL A 60 5.49 2.44 6.69
N THR A 61 4.85 2.80 7.78
CA THR A 61 5.51 3.28 9.01
C THR A 61 5.09 2.41 10.18
N ALA A 62 6.03 2.14 11.08
CA ALA A 62 5.82 1.38 12.31
C ALA A 62 5.97 2.27 13.54
#